data_AF-A0AAN8DGQ8-F1
#
_entry.id   AF-A0AAN8DGQ8-F1
#
_cell.length_a   1.000
_cell.length_b   1.000
_cell.length_c   1.000
_cell.angle_alpha   90.00
_cell.angle_beta   90.00
_cell.angle_gamma   90.00
#
_symmetry.space_group_name_H-M   'P 1'
#
loop_
_entity.id
_entity.type
_entity.pdbx_description
1 polymer ?
#
loop_
_entity_poly.entity_id
_entity_poly.type
_entity_poly.pdbx_seq_one_letter_code
_entity_poly.pdbx_strand_id
1 'polypeptide(L)'
;MSIDGLVSDGEFLDITEIKREQAEDYECITNNGVSQPDQHKVKVTVNYPPMITDMKNMPVHLGKTTILRCEAMAVPPAAFEWYRDDHRPLESDNTLRIKNEKTRSLLLFTNVTEKHFGNYTCFASNRLGASNASMLLFRPGAIKGRGVGLHAGMSVGVSVWLSLSAVLLLKV
;
A
#
# COMPACT_ATOMS: atom_id res chain seq x y z
N MET A 1 7.65 17.91 27.40
CA MET A 1 6.55 16.93 27.40
C MET A 1 6.44 16.41 25.98
N SER A 2 6.61 15.11 25.75
CA SER A 2 6.54 14.55 24.40
C SER A 2 5.11 14.18 24.07
N ILE A 3 4.57 14.76 23.00
CA ILE A 3 3.38 14.28 22.32
C ILE A 3 3.86 13.55 21.06
N ASP A 4 3.52 12.28 20.93
CA ASP A 4 3.77 11.46 19.74
C ASP A 4 5.23 11.44 19.24
N GLY A 5 6.22 11.46 20.14
CA GLY A 5 7.65 11.40 19.77
C GLY A 5 8.26 12.73 19.33
N LEU A 6 7.51 13.83 19.45
CA LEU A 6 7.98 15.19 19.25
C LEU A 6 8.55 15.74 20.56
N VAL A 7 9.75 16.30 20.50
CA VAL A 7 10.40 16.98 21.63
C VAL A 7 10.89 18.34 21.14
N SER A 8 10.33 19.41 21.69
CA SER A 8 10.80 20.78 21.44
C SER A 8 11.63 21.25 22.63
N ASP A 9 12.88 21.63 22.37
CA ASP A 9 13.82 22.17 23.36
C ASP A 9 14.51 23.42 22.80
N GLY A 10 14.01 24.59 23.21
CA GLY A 10 14.53 25.88 22.76
C GLY A 10 14.51 26.03 21.24
N GLU A 11 15.69 26.00 20.64
CA GLU A 11 15.92 26.17 19.20
C GLU A 11 15.73 24.87 18.40
N PHE A 12 15.63 23.72 19.08
CA PHE A 12 15.59 22.41 18.44
C PHE A 12 14.20 21.78 18.52
N LEU A 13 13.82 21.13 17.42
CA LEU A 13 12.68 20.22 17.35
C LEU A 13 13.18 18.84 16.95
N ASP A 14 13.18 17.91 17.90
CA ASP A 14 13.52 16.52 17.70
C ASP A 14 12.26 15.71 17.41
N ILE A 15 12.28 14.97 16.30
CA ILE A 15 11.19 14.07 15.88
C ILE A 15 11.74 12.65 15.83
N THR A 16 11.32 11.83 16.78
CA THR A 16 11.74 10.42 16.88
C THR A 16 10.63 9.48 16.43
N GLU A 17 11.01 8.34 15.85
CA GLU A 17 10.07 7.30 15.38
C GLU A 17 8.96 7.86 14.48
N ILE A 18 9.34 8.72 13.54
CA ILE A 18 8.40 9.48 12.71
C ILE A 18 7.43 8.56 11.94
N LYS A 19 6.14 8.85 12.06
CA LYS A 19 5.06 8.14 11.37
C LYS A 19 4.58 8.90 10.14
N ARG A 20 3.87 8.23 9.24
CA ARG A 20 3.40 8.83 7.98
C ARG A 20 2.49 10.02 8.21
N GLU A 21 1.74 10.00 9.30
CA GLU A 21 0.78 11.05 9.71
C GLU A 21 1.48 12.33 10.17
N GLN A 22 2.79 12.28 10.48
CA GLN A 22 3.61 13.42 10.89
C GLN A 22 4.31 14.09 9.70
N ALA A 23 3.97 13.72 8.46
CA ALA A 23 4.48 14.37 7.26
C ALA A 23 3.73 15.69 6.99
N GLU A 24 4.14 16.75 7.68
CA GLU A 24 3.52 18.07 7.62
C GLU A 24 4.54 19.21 7.41
N ASP A 25 4.02 20.43 7.26
CA ASP A 25 4.84 21.64 7.29
C ASP A 25 4.96 22.11 8.75
N TYR A 26 6.17 22.05 9.29
CA TYR A 26 6.49 22.52 10.63
C TYR A 26 6.89 23.98 10.59
N GLU A 27 6.46 24.77 11.58
CA GLU A 27 6.72 26.21 11.62
C GLU A 27 7.52 26.58 12.88
N CYS A 28 8.64 27.26 12.67
CA CYS A 28 9.42 27.88 13.73
C CYS A 28 8.99 29.34 13.85
N ILE A 29 8.59 29.75 15.06
CA ILE A 29 8.14 31.12 15.36
C ILE A 29 9.06 31.69 16.43
N THR A 30 9.66 32.84 16.15
CA THR A 30 10.49 33.57 17.12
C THR A 30 9.84 34.92 17.43
N ASN A 31 9.70 35.24 18.71
CA ASN A 31 9.04 36.47 19.16
C ASN A 31 9.85 37.12 20.28
N ASN A 32 10.36 38.32 20.03
CA ASN A 32 11.09 39.13 21.01
C ASN A 32 10.21 40.22 21.66
N GLY A 33 8.91 40.28 21.33
CA GLY A 33 7.95 41.24 21.89
C GLY A 33 8.07 42.68 21.39
N VAL A 34 9.00 42.96 20.47
CA VAL A 34 9.24 44.32 19.94
C VAL A 34 8.59 44.51 18.58
N SER A 35 8.70 43.51 17.71
CA SER A 35 8.13 43.51 16.36
C SER A 35 7.14 42.37 16.17
N GLN A 36 6.57 42.27 14.96
CA GLN A 36 5.87 41.05 14.58
C GLN A 36 6.80 39.84 14.71
N PRO A 37 6.29 38.68 15.16
CA PRO A 37 7.08 37.46 15.24
C PRO A 37 7.61 37.06 13.86
N ASP A 38 8.89 36.68 13.80
CA ASP A 38 9.47 36.10 12.60
C ASP A 38 9.10 34.60 12.53
N GLN A 39 8.81 34.13 11.31
CA GLN A 39 8.24 32.80 11.08
C GLN A 39 8.89 32.12 9.89
N HIS A 40 9.27 30.86 10.06
CA HIS A 40 9.85 30.05 9.00
C HIS A 40 9.22 28.66 8.94
N LYS A 41 8.85 28.22 7.73
CA LYS A 41 8.22 26.92 7.49
C LYS A 41 9.20 25.92 6.89
N VAL A 42 9.21 24.71 7.43
CA VAL A 42 10.01 23.58 6.97
C VAL A 42 9.09 22.41 6.66
N LYS A 43 9.12 21.95 5.41
CA LYS A 43 8.34 20.79 4.99
C LYS A 43 9.05 19.49 5.36
N VAL A 44 8.39 18.66 6.18
CA VAL A 44 8.86 17.32 6.51
C VAL A 44 8.10 16.29 5.68
N THR A 45 8.84 15.43 4.97
CA THR A 45 8.27 14.33 4.21
C THR A 45 8.75 12.99 4.75
N VAL A 46 7.81 12.09 5.03
CA VAL A 46 8.11 10.73 5.50
C VAL A 46 8.12 9.78 4.31
N ASN A 47 9.29 9.20 4.04
CA ASN A 47 9.43 8.22 2.97
C ASN A 47 9.01 6.83 3.47
N TYR A 48 8.31 6.06 2.63
CA TYR A 48 7.89 4.70 2.91
C TYR A 48 7.82 3.85 1.64
N PRO A 49 8.00 2.52 1.75
CA PRO A 49 7.90 1.61 0.60
C PRO A 49 6.47 1.56 0.05
N PRO A 50 6.29 1.14 -1.21
CA PRO A 50 4.97 1.07 -1.82
C PRO A 50 4.04 0.12 -1.09
N MET A 51 2.76 0.49 -1.02
CA MET A 51 1.68 -0.36 -0.54
C MET A 51 0.54 -0.28 -1.55
N ILE A 52 0.17 -1.39 -2.16
CA ILE A 52 -0.98 -1.45 -3.07
C ILE A 52 -2.27 -1.31 -2.26
N THR A 53 -3.10 -0.34 -2.62
CA THR A 53 -4.32 0.03 -1.90
C THR A 53 -5.60 -0.33 -2.63
N ASP A 54 -5.56 -0.40 -3.96
CA ASP A 54 -6.72 -0.80 -4.76
C ASP A 54 -6.31 -1.66 -5.95
N MET A 55 -6.85 -2.87 -6.00
CA MET A 55 -6.74 -3.81 -7.11
C MET A 55 -7.87 -4.84 -6.99
N LYS A 56 -8.72 -4.94 -8.01
CA LYS A 56 -9.94 -5.78 -7.96
C LYS A 56 -10.09 -6.64 -9.21
N ASN A 57 -10.57 -7.86 -9.02
CA ASN A 57 -10.93 -8.75 -10.13
C ASN A 57 -11.93 -8.06 -11.08
N MET A 58 -11.75 -8.28 -12.37
CA MET A 58 -12.47 -7.55 -13.41
C MET A 58 -13.26 -8.51 -14.30
N PRO A 59 -14.61 -8.52 -14.20
CA PRO A 59 -15.45 -9.24 -15.14
C PRO A 59 -15.58 -8.48 -16.47
N VAL A 60 -15.33 -9.14 -17.61
CA VAL A 60 -15.52 -8.53 -18.93
C VAL A 60 -16.00 -9.54 -19.98
N HIS A 61 -16.88 -9.10 -20.88
CA HIS A 61 -17.29 -9.89 -22.05
C HIS A 61 -16.29 -9.73 -23.21
N LEU A 62 -16.23 -10.74 -24.08
CA LEU A 62 -15.45 -10.70 -25.32
C LEU A 62 -15.83 -9.50 -26.19
N GLY A 63 -14.87 -8.97 -26.96
CA GLY A 63 -15.06 -7.84 -27.86
C GLY A 63 -15.10 -6.47 -27.17
N LYS A 64 -15.18 -6.42 -25.83
CA LYS A 64 -15.26 -5.16 -25.08
C LYS A 64 -13.88 -4.59 -24.77
N THR A 65 -13.85 -3.29 -24.52
CA THR A 65 -12.69 -2.59 -23.95
C THR A 65 -12.80 -2.66 -22.42
N THR A 66 -11.68 -2.89 -21.73
CA THR A 66 -11.63 -2.89 -20.27
C THR A 66 -10.30 -2.36 -19.76
N ILE A 67 -10.27 -1.99 -18.48
CA ILE A 67 -9.11 -1.41 -17.82
C ILE A 67 -8.92 -2.12 -16.48
N LEU A 68 -7.73 -2.67 -16.26
CA LEU A 68 -7.30 -3.11 -14.93
C LEU A 68 -6.62 -1.94 -14.24
N ARG A 69 -6.94 -1.74 -12.97
CA ARG A 69 -6.41 -0.65 -12.15
C ARG A 69 -5.61 -1.23 -10.99
N CYS A 70 -4.43 -0.65 -10.78
CA CYS A 70 -3.60 -0.89 -9.61
C CYS A 70 -3.22 0.46 -9.01
N GLU A 71 -3.57 0.70 -7.75
CA GLU A 71 -3.18 1.90 -7.00
C GLU A 71 -2.21 1.55 -5.90
N ALA A 72 -1.20 2.40 -5.69
CA ALA A 72 -0.29 2.25 -4.58
C ALA A 72 0.03 3.60 -3.93
N MET A 73 0.09 3.61 -2.60
CA MET A 73 0.67 4.70 -1.83
C MET A 73 2.17 4.45 -1.66
N ALA A 74 3.00 5.43 -1.99
CA ALA A 74 4.45 5.36 -1.85
C ALA A 74 5.06 6.77 -1.79
N VAL A 75 6.09 6.95 -0.97
CA VAL A 75 6.94 8.14 -0.99
C VAL A 75 8.41 7.71 -0.91
N PRO A 76 9.25 7.97 -1.93
CA PRO A 76 8.93 8.58 -3.24
C PRO A 76 7.90 7.77 -4.06
N PRO A 77 7.28 8.38 -5.10
CA PRO A 77 6.32 7.70 -5.97
C PRO A 77 6.86 6.37 -6.52
N ALA A 78 5.98 5.38 -6.66
CA ALA A 78 6.36 4.05 -7.13
C ALA A 78 6.48 4.01 -8.66
N ALA A 79 7.43 3.22 -9.15
CA ALA A 79 7.42 2.69 -10.51
C ALA A 79 6.49 1.47 -10.56
N PHE A 80 5.76 1.31 -11.67
CA PHE A 80 4.79 0.24 -11.85
C PHE A 80 5.13 -0.64 -13.05
N GLU A 81 5.02 -1.95 -12.83
CA GLU A 81 5.20 -2.99 -13.84
C GLU A 81 4.03 -3.97 -13.77
N TRP A 82 3.65 -4.52 -14.91
CA TRP A 82 2.59 -5.53 -15.01
C TRP A 82 3.15 -6.85 -15.48
N TYR A 83 2.66 -7.93 -14.90
CA TYR A 83 3.00 -9.29 -15.24
C TYR A 83 1.74 -10.11 -15.47
N ARG A 84 1.82 -11.12 -16.32
CA ARG A 84 0.75 -12.11 -16.52
C ARG A 84 1.22 -13.47 -16.03
N ASP A 85 0.28 -14.28 -15.52
CA ASP A 85 0.31 -15.74 -15.21
C ASP A 85 1.65 -16.42 -14.89
N ASP A 86 2.66 -16.32 -15.77
CA ASP A 86 3.98 -16.96 -15.73
C ASP A 86 5.14 -16.00 -15.41
N HIS A 87 4.86 -14.88 -14.75
CA HIS A 87 5.85 -13.84 -14.40
C HIS A 87 6.54 -13.21 -15.62
N ARG A 88 5.93 -13.28 -16.81
CA ARG A 88 6.42 -12.50 -17.94
C ARG A 88 6.02 -11.03 -17.80
N PRO A 89 6.96 -10.09 -17.97
CA PRO A 89 6.64 -8.67 -18.00
C PRO A 89 5.76 -8.39 -19.21
N LEU A 90 4.74 -7.57 -19.00
CA LEU A 90 3.88 -7.07 -20.06
C LEU A 90 4.42 -5.74 -20.58
N GLU A 91 4.40 -5.60 -21.90
CA GLU A 91 4.71 -4.36 -22.60
C GLU A 91 3.51 -3.92 -23.41
N SER A 92 3.45 -2.62 -23.75
CA SER A 92 2.35 -2.11 -24.59
C SER A 92 2.48 -2.62 -26.02
N ASP A 93 1.36 -3.05 -26.59
CA ASP A 93 1.22 -3.47 -28.00
C ASP A 93 -0.06 -2.88 -28.63
N ASN A 94 -0.47 -3.40 -29.79
CA ASN A 94 -1.67 -2.92 -30.50
C ASN A 94 -3.00 -3.24 -29.79
N THR A 95 -3.01 -4.22 -28.90
CA THR A 95 -4.20 -4.72 -28.19
C THR A 95 -4.22 -4.36 -26.70
N LEU A 96 -3.05 -4.11 -26.12
CA LEU A 96 -2.80 -3.85 -24.71
C LEU A 96 -1.96 -2.58 -24.54
N ARG A 97 -2.39 -1.65 -23.67
CA ARG A 97 -1.61 -0.43 -23.36
C ARG A 97 -1.43 -0.26 -21.87
N ILE A 98 -0.21 0.10 -21.45
CA ILE A 98 0.11 0.41 -20.06
C ILE A 98 0.20 1.93 -19.90
N LYS A 99 -0.46 2.46 -18.88
CA LYS A 99 -0.36 3.88 -18.50
C LYS A 99 0.02 3.99 -17.04
N ASN A 100 1.25 4.42 -16.78
CA ASN A 100 1.76 4.67 -15.44
C ASN A 100 1.53 6.14 -15.04
N GLU A 101 1.04 6.34 -13.82
CA GLU A 101 0.86 7.63 -13.17
C GLU A 101 1.52 7.59 -11.78
N LYS A 102 1.59 8.73 -11.07
CA LYS A 102 2.34 8.83 -9.80
C LYS A 102 1.88 7.84 -8.72
N THR A 103 0.58 7.55 -8.65
CA THR A 103 -0.04 6.74 -7.59
C THR A 103 -0.79 5.52 -8.12
N ARG A 104 -0.80 5.31 -9.43
CA ARG A 104 -1.54 4.21 -10.05
C ARG A 104 -0.99 3.82 -11.41
N SER A 105 -1.27 2.60 -11.81
CA SER A 105 -1.06 2.09 -13.16
C SER A 105 -2.34 1.50 -13.74
N LEU A 106 -2.53 1.72 -15.03
CA LEU A 106 -3.69 1.23 -15.79
C LEU A 106 -3.20 0.29 -16.89
N LEU A 107 -3.79 -0.91 -16.96
CA LEU A 107 -3.61 -1.87 -18.05
C LEU A 107 -4.88 -1.92 -18.89
N LEU A 108 -4.81 -1.35 -20.10
CA LEU A 108 -5.95 -1.15 -20.98
C LEU A 108 -5.96 -2.23 -22.05
N PHE A 109 -7.10 -2.90 -22.22
CA PHE A 109 -7.34 -3.86 -23.30
C PHE A 109 -8.34 -3.28 -24.29
N THR A 110 -7.99 -3.28 -25.56
CA THR A 110 -8.91 -2.97 -26.66
C THR A 110 -9.34 -4.29 -27.30
N ASN A 111 -10.65 -4.53 -27.38
CA ASN A 111 -11.21 -5.78 -27.91
C ASN A 111 -10.72 -7.05 -27.18
N VAL A 112 -11.35 -7.36 -26.03
CA VAL A 112 -10.99 -8.53 -25.22
C VAL A 112 -11.27 -9.83 -25.97
N THR A 113 -10.27 -10.73 -25.98
CA THR A 113 -10.38 -12.09 -26.55
C THR A 113 -10.07 -13.13 -25.48
N GLU A 114 -10.35 -14.41 -25.74
CA GLU A 114 -10.14 -15.49 -24.75
C GLU A 114 -8.69 -15.54 -24.24
N LYS A 115 -7.70 -15.13 -25.05
CA LYS A 115 -6.27 -15.07 -24.67
C LYS A 115 -5.93 -14.01 -23.60
N HIS A 116 -6.85 -13.08 -23.34
CA HIS A 116 -6.64 -12.01 -22.35
C HIS A 116 -7.16 -12.42 -20.95
N PHE A 117 -8.03 -13.42 -20.83
CA PHE A 117 -8.45 -13.88 -19.51
C PHE A 117 -7.28 -14.57 -18.80
N GLY A 118 -7.17 -14.33 -17.49
CA GLY A 118 -6.04 -14.81 -16.71
C GLY A 118 -5.74 -13.92 -15.50
N ASN A 119 -4.69 -14.28 -14.77
CA ASN A 119 -4.21 -13.55 -13.62
C ASN A 119 -3.17 -12.50 -14.03
N TYR A 120 -3.35 -11.28 -13.53
CA TYR A 120 -2.47 -10.15 -13.77
C TYR A 120 -1.91 -9.65 -12.45
N THR A 121 -0.58 -9.59 -12.35
CA THR A 121 0.12 -9.08 -11.17
C THR A 121 0.64 -7.68 -11.46
N CYS A 122 0.29 -6.74 -10.60
CA CYS A 122 0.86 -5.41 -10.57
C CYS A 122 2.02 -5.41 -9.57
N PHE A 123 3.18 -4.92 -9.99
CA PHE A 123 4.36 -4.73 -9.15
C PHE A 123 4.62 -3.23 -9.00
N ALA A 124 4.72 -2.74 -7.77
CA ALA A 124 4.99 -1.35 -7.43
C ALA A 124 6.28 -1.26 -6.63
N SER A 125 7.26 -0.47 -7.07
CA SER A 125 8.59 -0.39 -6.45
C SER A 125 9.09 1.04 -6.28
N ASN A 126 9.81 1.30 -5.19
CA ASN A 126 10.61 2.51 -5.01
C ASN A 126 11.94 2.17 -4.32
N ARG A 127 12.77 3.17 -4.01
CA ARG A 127 14.09 2.98 -3.38
C ARG A 127 14.05 2.33 -1.98
N LEU A 128 12.89 2.24 -1.34
CA LEU A 128 12.72 1.67 0.01
C LEU A 128 12.15 0.25 -0.01
N GLY A 129 11.69 -0.24 -1.17
CA GLY A 129 11.13 -1.59 -1.28
C GLY A 129 10.11 -1.72 -2.40
N ALA A 130 9.37 -2.82 -2.37
CA ALA A 130 8.36 -3.13 -3.36
C ALA A 130 7.15 -3.86 -2.76
N SER A 131 6.03 -3.79 -3.47
CA SER A 131 4.78 -4.48 -3.15
C SER A 131 4.15 -5.00 -4.43
N ASN A 132 3.42 -6.11 -4.36
CA ASN A 132 2.68 -6.65 -5.48
C ASN A 132 1.30 -7.14 -5.08
N ALA A 133 0.40 -7.18 -6.06
CA ALA A 133 -0.93 -7.72 -5.90
C ALA A 133 -1.40 -8.31 -7.23
N SER A 134 -2.28 -9.29 -7.17
CA SER A 134 -2.80 -10.01 -8.32
C SER A 134 -4.30 -9.82 -8.45
N MET A 135 -4.79 -9.75 -9.69
CA MET A 135 -6.21 -9.75 -10.00
C MET A 135 -6.54 -10.72 -11.13
N LEU A 136 -7.77 -11.22 -11.13
CA LEU A 136 -8.30 -12.04 -12.19
C LEU A 136 -9.09 -11.20 -13.19
N LEU A 137 -8.73 -11.28 -14.47
CA LEU A 137 -9.57 -10.86 -15.59
C LEU A 137 -10.34 -12.09 -16.07
N PHE A 138 -11.67 -12.06 -15.97
CA PHE A 138 -12.50 -13.24 -16.24
C PHE A 138 -13.79 -12.90 -16.99
N ARG A 139 -14.35 -13.92 -17.63
CA ARG A 139 -15.66 -13.81 -18.27
C ARG A 139 -16.78 -13.83 -17.22
N PRO A 140 -17.75 -12.90 -17.25
CA PRO A 140 -18.93 -12.96 -16.39
C PRO A 140 -19.63 -14.32 -16.50
N GLY A 141 -19.96 -14.91 -15.35
CA GLY A 141 -20.56 -16.25 -15.27
C GLY A 141 -19.58 -17.43 -15.20
N ALA A 142 -18.26 -17.18 -15.27
CA ALA A 142 -17.24 -18.23 -15.11
C ALA A 142 -17.01 -18.66 -13.64
N ILE A 143 -17.46 -17.88 -12.65
CA ILE A 143 -17.31 -18.22 -11.22
C ILE A 143 -18.50 -19.10 -10.78
N LYS A 144 -18.44 -20.40 -11.05
CA LYS A 144 -19.22 -21.37 -10.25
C LYS A 144 -18.54 -21.49 -8.90
N GLY A 145 -19.20 -21.00 -7.85
CA GLY A 145 -18.72 -21.05 -6.49
C GLY A 145 -18.29 -22.47 -6.12
N ARG A 146 -17.04 -22.62 -5.69
CA ARG A 146 -16.62 -23.80 -4.94
C ARG A 146 -17.29 -23.65 -3.57
N GLY A 147 -18.47 -24.23 -3.42
CA GLY A 147 -19.17 -24.30 -2.14
C GLY A 147 -18.27 -24.97 -1.13
N VAL A 148 -17.77 -24.19 -0.16
CA VAL A 148 -17.16 -24.75 1.04
C VAL A 148 -18.31 -25.35 1.83
N GLY A 149 -18.43 -26.67 1.79
CA GLY A 149 -19.34 -27.40 2.67
C GLY A 149 -18.97 -27.11 4.11
N LEU A 150 -19.91 -26.59 4.89
CA LEU A 150 -19.84 -26.60 6.34
C LEU A 150 -19.87 -28.07 6.80
N HIS A 151 -18.70 -28.66 6.99
CA HIS A 151 -18.60 -29.85 7.83
C HIS A 151 -18.61 -29.40 9.29
N ALA A 152 -19.78 -29.51 9.91
CA ALA A 152 -19.88 -29.63 11.35
C ALA A 152 -19.09 -30.87 11.79
N GLY A 153 -18.04 -30.66 12.58
CA GLY A 153 -17.22 -31.71 13.17
C GLY A 153 -16.72 -31.24 14.51
N MET A 154 -17.44 -31.60 15.57
CA MET A 154 -16.99 -31.49 16.95
C MET A 154 -15.85 -32.49 17.19
N SER A 155 -14.74 -32.06 17.81
CA SER A 155 -14.06 -32.88 18.83
C SER A 155 -13.08 -32.09 19.70
N VAL A 156 -13.39 -32.16 21.00
CA VAL A 156 -12.64 -32.10 22.27
C VAL A 156 -11.14 -31.81 22.25
N GLY A 157 -10.72 -30.90 23.14
CA GLY A 157 -9.33 -30.39 23.24
C GLY A 157 -8.38 -31.17 24.15
N VAL A 158 -7.18 -30.61 24.33
CA VAL A 158 -6.30 -30.75 25.52
C VAL A 158 -5.43 -29.50 25.61
N SER A 159 -5.42 -28.87 26.79
CA SER A 159 -4.50 -27.80 27.22
C SER A 159 -3.18 -28.39 27.69
N VAL A 160 -2.01 -27.80 27.39
CA VAL A 160 -0.91 -27.61 28.38
C VAL A 160 -0.05 -26.40 27.98
N TRP A 161 0.42 -25.74 29.04
CA TRP A 161 1.09 -24.46 29.21
C TRP A 161 2.58 -24.47 28.82
N LEU A 162 3.13 -23.28 28.52
CA LEU A 162 4.50 -22.92 28.90
C LEU A 162 4.54 -21.47 29.40
N SER A 163 4.92 -21.35 30.67
CA SER A 163 5.27 -20.16 31.43
C SER A 163 6.63 -19.59 31.03
N LEU A 164 6.84 -18.28 31.20
CA LEU A 164 8.02 -17.79 31.94
C LEU A 164 7.71 -16.42 32.56
N SER A 165 7.72 -16.37 33.89
CA SER A 165 7.63 -15.17 34.71
C SER A 165 9.01 -14.56 34.90
N ALA A 166 9.11 -13.23 34.97
CA ALA A 166 10.09 -12.56 35.83
C ALA A 166 9.56 -11.19 36.26
N VAL A 167 9.15 -11.14 37.53
CA VAL A 167 8.89 -9.95 38.32
C VAL A 167 10.22 -9.48 38.92
N LEU A 168 10.51 -8.18 38.91
CA LEU A 168 11.27 -7.58 40.01
C LEU A 168 10.69 -6.20 40.35
N LEU A 169 10.01 -6.16 41.49
CA LEU A 169 9.66 -4.98 42.26
C LEU A 169 10.92 -4.44 42.95
N LEU A 170 11.01 -3.12 43.15
CA LEU A 170 11.11 -2.57 44.51
C LEU A 170 10.81 -1.07 44.53
N LYS A 171 9.87 -0.74 45.43
CA LYS A 171 9.59 0.57 46.00
C LYS A 171 10.78 1.06 46.82
N VAL A 172 11.06 2.35 46.74
CA VAL A 172 11.07 3.25 47.91
C VAL A 172 10.13 4.40 47.58
#